data_AF-A0A2E8B5J5-F1
#
_entry.id   AF-A0A2E8B5J5-F1
#
_cell.length_a   1.000
_cell.length_b   1.000
_cell.length_c   1.000
_cell.angle_alpha   90.00
_cell.angle_beta   90.00
_cell.angle_gamma   90.00
#
_symmetry.space_group_name_H-M   'P 1'
#
loop_
_entity.id
_entity.type
_entity.pdbx_description
1 polymer ?
#
loop_
_entity_poly.entity_id
_entity_poly.type
_entity_poly.pdbx_seq_one_letter_code
_entity_poly.pdbx_strand_id
1 'polypeptide(L)'
;MGKTTQVAADRAYDQTKTVLPAEVAQGVYMQHAPSLAALKLMHLMIGTAGGRMADDVRHEFRLSAIKKIDGMDNHTRKSIVPLFQELAAAVLTVDDPVKMTTTIGGLMDGARIDYRHEVSGDVMVTWYFGRTFREMAAESNHWAILDRQAVFHLGSKYSVLLFQHIASLQNLKHVTSKRFTVPDLRAMFGMSDGKFSRFADLNKHIIKPVIAEINSDITRLHLTVTYHKVGRTVAEVEISWEVKEDLTKVKDEQDRPKVGRKARRDGTTETPVTVFPAFGSVKDTQPWDRIARDNAPRIDGRHVPDLRVLADTFRKWCGEKSIPLDTASIEKTFTTWCKSYSAR
;
A
#
# COMPACT_ATOMS: atom_id res chain seq x y z
N MET A 1 -21.53 -10.54 -18.12
CA MET A 1 -20.80 -9.49 -17.37
C MET A 1 -21.40 -8.15 -17.77
N GLY A 2 -21.65 -7.23 -16.83
CA GLY A 2 -22.18 -5.89 -17.14
C GLY A 2 -21.14 -5.01 -17.82
N LYS A 3 -21.51 -3.84 -18.36
CA LYS A 3 -20.50 -2.90 -18.90
C LYS A 3 -19.69 -2.25 -17.77
N THR A 4 -18.44 -1.87 -18.03
CA THR A 4 -17.58 -1.17 -17.06
C THR A 4 -18.28 0.07 -16.47
N THR A 5 -18.97 0.86 -17.29
CA THR A 5 -19.70 2.05 -16.86
C THR A 5 -20.89 1.75 -15.94
N GLN A 6 -21.63 0.67 -16.20
CA GLN A 6 -22.74 0.22 -15.34
C GLN A 6 -22.19 -0.19 -13.97
N VAL A 7 -21.11 -0.96 -13.97
CA VAL A 7 -20.46 -1.42 -12.75
C VAL A 7 -19.86 -0.26 -11.94
N ALA A 8 -19.33 0.76 -12.62
CA ALA A 8 -18.83 1.97 -11.99
C ALA A 8 -19.98 2.82 -11.43
N ALA A 9 -21.13 2.88 -12.09
CA ALA A 9 -22.33 3.55 -11.58
C ALA A 9 -22.86 2.85 -10.32
N ASP A 10 -22.99 1.51 -10.36
CA ASP A 10 -23.45 0.69 -9.24
C ASP A 10 -22.55 0.79 -8.01
N ARG A 11 -21.29 1.19 -8.18
CA ARG A 11 -20.31 1.33 -7.09
C ARG A 11 -19.93 2.78 -6.81
N ALA A 12 -20.62 3.75 -7.41
CA ALA A 12 -20.28 5.17 -7.25
C ALA A 12 -20.36 5.64 -5.78
N TYR A 13 -21.19 4.99 -4.95
CA TYR A 13 -21.28 5.28 -3.51
C TYR A 13 -20.13 4.66 -2.70
N ASP A 14 -19.45 3.63 -3.20
CA ASP A 14 -18.36 2.96 -2.51
C ASP A 14 -17.03 3.66 -2.81
N GLN A 15 -16.71 4.65 -1.97
CA GLN A 15 -15.48 5.41 -2.09
C GLN A 15 -14.21 4.59 -1.86
N THR A 16 -14.30 3.33 -1.43
CA THR A 16 -13.11 2.47 -1.28
C THR A 16 -12.69 1.81 -2.58
N LYS A 17 -13.50 1.93 -3.65
CA LYS A 17 -13.26 1.25 -4.93
C LYS A 17 -13.11 2.22 -6.09
N THR A 18 -12.22 1.88 -7.00
CA THR A 18 -12.18 2.45 -8.36
C THR A 18 -12.46 1.34 -9.35
N VAL A 19 -13.38 1.58 -10.28
CA VAL A 19 -13.60 0.69 -11.42
C VAL A 19 -12.83 1.26 -12.60
N LEU A 20 -11.96 0.45 -13.20
CA LEU A 20 -11.17 0.80 -14.39
C LEU A 20 -11.49 -0.14 -15.54
N PRO A 21 -11.48 0.36 -16.79
CA PRO A 21 -11.45 -0.52 -17.97
C PRO A 21 -10.24 -1.45 -17.87
N ALA A 22 -10.42 -2.73 -18.17
CA ALA A 22 -9.35 -3.72 -18.04
C ALA A 22 -8.13 -3.37 -18.88
N GLU A 23 -8.35 -2.78 -20.07
CA GLU A 23 -7.30 -2.33 -20.98
C GLU A 23 -6.40 -1.31 -20.29
N VAL A 24 -7.00 -0.30 -19.64
CA VAL A 24 -6.29 0.72 -18.86
C VAL A 24 -5.55 0.09 -17.68
N ALA A 25 -6.20 -0.83 -16.96
CA ALA A 25 -5.63 -1.50 -15.79
C ALA A 25 -4.49 -2.48 -16.13
N GLN A 26 -4.53 -3.12 -17.30
CA GLN A 26 -3.49 -4.05 -17.76
C GLN A 26 -2.21 -3.33 -18.20
N GLY A 27 -2.17 -1.99 -18.16
CA GLY A 27 -0.98 -1.27 -18.57
C GLY A 27 -0.77 -1.44 -20.07
N VAL A 28 -1.73 -0.91 -20.83
CA VAL A 28 -1.51 -0.26 -22.13
C VAL A 28 -0.06 0.22 -22.23
N TYR A 29 0.63 0.02 -23.35
CA TYR A 29 2.02 0.46 -23.51
C TYR A 29 2.13 1.98 -23.28
N MET A 30 2.44 2.38 -22.04
CA MET A 30 2.43 3.78 -21.61
C MET A 30 3.76 4.41 -21.95
N GLN A 31 3.79 5.18 -23.04
CA GLN A 31 4.86 6.16 -23.23
C GLN A 31 4.60 7.34 -22.30
N HIS A 32 5.69 7.88 -21.73
CA HIS A 32 5.62 8.93 -20.71
C HIS A 32 4.80 8.54 -19.47
N ALA A 33 4.97 7.29 -19.01
CA ALA A 33 4.27 6.75 -17.84
C ALA A 33 4.28 7.72 -16.64
N PRO A 34 3.11 8.13 -16.12
CA PRO A 34 3.02 9.17 -15.10
C PRO A 34 3.79 8.82 -13.81
N SER A 35 4.14 9.86 -13.04
CA SER A 35 4.66 9.70 -11.69
C SER A 35 3.65 9.01 -10.76
N LEU A 36 4.11 8.57 -9.58
CA LEU A 36 3.22 7.98 -8.57
C LEU A 36 2.08 8.94 -8.19
N ALA A 37 2.39 10.23 -8.01
CA ALA A 37 1.40 11.23 -7.64
C ALA A 37 0.38 11.43 -8.77
N ALA A 38 0.83 11.49 -10.02
CA ALA A 38 -0.05 11.58 -11.19
C ALA A 38 -0.92 10.32 -11.35
N LEU A 39 -0.39 9.11 -11.15
CA LEU A 39 -1.19 7.88 -11.14
C LEU A 39 -2.27 7.90 -10.05
N LYS A 40 -1.94 8.31 -8.83
CA LYS A 40 -2.94 8.45 -7.76
C LYS A 40 -4.02 9.48 -8.13
N LEU A 41 -3.62 10.61 -8.74
CA LEU A 41 -4.55 11.60 -9.25
C LEU A 41 -5.46 11.03 -10.34
N MET A 42 -4.93 10.22 -11.27
CA MET A 42 -5.73 9.50 -12.27
C MET A 42 -6.79 8.60 -11.60
N HIS A 43 -6.42 7.80 -10.60
CA HIS A 43 -7.36 6.95 -9.86
C HIS A 43 -8.45 7.79 -9.14
N LEU A 44 -8.09 8.95 -8.60
CA LEU A 44 -9.05 9.88 -8.01
C LEU A 44 -10.01 10.44 -9.06
N MET A 45 -9.51 10.88 -10.22
CA MET A 45 -10.33 11.41 -11.31
C MET A 45 -11.32 10.36 -11.81
N ILE A 46 -10.86 9.13 -12.08
CA ILE A 46 -11.71 8.04 -12.56
C ILE A 46 -12.74 7.66 -11.50
N GLY A 47 -12.33 7.55 -10.23
CA GLY A 47 -13.25 7.29 -9.12
C GLY A 47 -14.29 8.40 -8.93
N THR A 48 -13.93 9.66 -9.14
CA THR A 48 -14.84 10.82 -9.05
C THR A 48 -15.84 10.84 -10.22
N ALA A 49 -15.40 10.45 -11.42
CA ALA A 49 -16.26 10.36 -12.58
C ALA A 49 -17.24 9.18 -12.51
N GLY A 50 -16.81 8.04 -11.94
CA GLY A 50 -17.62 6.84 -11.80
C GLY A 50 -18.18 6.40 -13.15
N GLY A 51 -19.46 6.00 -13.20
CA GLY A 51 -20.13 5.59 -14.45
C GLY A 51 -20.09 6.63 -15.57
N ARG A 52 -19.93 7.92 -15.26
CA ARG A 52 -19.87 9.01 -16.24
C ARG A 52 -18.50 9.16 -16.90
N MET A 53 -17.51 8.34 -16.57
CA MET A 53 -16.15 8.45 -17.11
C MET A 53 -16.09 8.28 -18.65
N ALA A 54 -17.11 7.66 -19.25
CA ALA A 54 -17.24 7.49 -20.69
C ALA A 54 -18.02 8.62 -21.38
N ASP A 55 -18.68 9.48 -20.60
CA ASP A 55 -19.53 10.54 -21.15
C ASP A 55 -18.68 11.74 -21.60
N ASP A 56 -19.15 12.46 -22.62
CA ASP A 56 -18.52 13.71 -23.04
C ASP A 56 -18.94 14.88 -22.15
N VAL A 57 -18.54 14.81 -20.87
CA VAL A 57 -18.97 15.76 -19.84
C VAL A 57 -17.79 16.34 -19.09
N ARG A 58 -18.00 17.54 -18.56
CA ARG A 58 -17.05 18.14 -17.61
C ARG A 58 -17.14 17.41 -16.28
N HIS A 59 -16.02 16.92 -15.80
CA HIS A 59 -15.87 16.44 -14.44
C HIS A 59 -15.20 17.50 -13.58
N GLU A 60 -15.45 17.47 -12.27
CA GLU A 60 -14.90 18.46 -11.35
C GLU A 60 -14.71 17.90 -9.94
N PHE A 61 -13.72 18.46 -9.24
CA PHE A 61 -13.57 18.33 -7.80
C PHE A 61 -12.91 19.58 -7.21
N ARG A 62 -13.13 19.83 -5.93
CA ARG A 62 -12.41 20.87 -5.18
C ARG A 62 -11.04 20.36 -4.77
N LEU A 63 -9.98 21.15 -4.97
CA LEU A 63 -8.62 20.77 -4.57
C LEU A 63 -8.52 20.43 -3.08
N SER A 64 -9.31 21.11 -2.24
CA SER A 64 -9.41 20.85 -0.81
C SER A 64 -9.92 19.44 -0.47
N ALA A 65 -10.65 18.78 -1.38
CA ALA A 65 -11.11 17.41 -1.18
C ALA A 65 -9.93 16.41 -1.15
N ILE A 66 -8.84 16.68 -1.88
CA ILE A 66 -7.64 15.82 -1.89
C ILE A 66 -7.01 15.75 -0.51
N LYS A 67 -7.01 16.86 0.23
CA LYS A 67 -6.39 16.96 1.57
C LYS A 67 -7.01 16.00 2.60
N LYS A 68 -8.23 15.52 2.34
CA LYS A 68 -8.97 14.60 3.20
C LYS A 68 -8.75 13.13 2.83
N ILE A 69 -7.94 12.86 1.81
CA ILE A 69 -7.72 11.50 1.29
C ILE A 69 -6.42 10.97 1.87
N ASP A 70 -6.55 10.00 2.77
CA ASP A 70 -5.39 9.32 3.34
C ASP A 70 -4.58 8.59 2.25
N GLY A 71 -3.25 8.77 2.31
CA GLY A 71 -2.31 8.23 1.32
C GLY A 71 -2.03 9.12 0.10
N MET A 72 -2.79 10.21 -0.09
CA MET A 72 -2.47 11.21 -1.10
C MET A 72 -1.61 12.35 -0.54
N ASP A 73 -0.77 12.92 -1.41
CA ASP A 73 0.00 14.10 -1.05
C ASP A 73 -0.92 15.33 -1.03
N ASN A 74 -0.63 16.27 -0.12
CA ASN A 74 -1.30 17.55 -0.10
C ASN A 74 -0.84 18.39 -1.29
N HIS A 75 -1.77 18.73 -2.17
CA HIS A 75 -1.45 19.53 -3.36
C HIS A 75 -1.92 20.98 -3.25
N THR A 76 -1.07 21.88 -3.74
CA THR A 76 -1.38 23.27 -4.08
C THR A 76 -1.61 23.40 -5.58
N ARG A 77 -2.05 24.58 -6.04
CA ARG A 77 -2.09 24.89 -7.48
C ARG A 77 -0.77 24.59 -8.18
N LYS A 78 0.35 25.03 -7.59
CA LYS A 78 1.69 24.84 -8.17
C LYS A 78 2.09 23.39 -8.29
N SER A 79 1.69 22.53 -7.34
CA SER A 79 2.05 21.11 -7.37
C SER A 79 1.10 20.24 -8.18
N ILE A 80 -0.18 20.63 -8.34
CA ILE A 80 -1.15 19.81 -9.09
C ILE A 80 -1.07 20.03 -10.60
N VAL A 81 -0.69 21.24 -11.05
CA VAL A 81 -0.57 21.56 -12.48
C VAL A 81 0.41 20.60 -13.19
N PRO A 82 1.63 20.33 -12.67
CA PRO A 82 2.54 19.35 -13.27
C PRO A 82 1.93 17.95 -13.38
N LEU A 83 1.12 17.52 -12.42
CA LEU A 83 0.49 16.20 -12.47
C LEU A 83 -0.52 16.10 -13.61
N PHE A 84 -1.31 17.14 -13.86
CA PHE A 84 -2.20 17.19 -15.02
C PHE A 84 -1.42 17.25 -16.35
N GLN A 85 -0.26 17.91 -16.38
CA GLN A 85 0.62 17.90 -17.55
C GLN A 85 1.18 16.49 -17.83
N GLU A 86 1.59 15.76 -16.79
CA GLU A 86 2.02 14.36 -16.92
C GLU A 86 0.88 13.48 -17.45
N LEU A 87 -0.34 13.64 -16.93
CA LEU A 87 -1.51 12.88 -17.38
C LEU A 87 -1.94 13.22 -18.81
N ALA A 88 -1.79 14.48 -19.22
CA ALA A 88 -2.06 14.90 -20.60
C ALA A 88 -0.98 14.40 -21.59
N ALA A 89 0.27 14.27 -21.14
CA ALA A 89 1.38 13.76 -21.96
C ALA A 89 1.40 12.22 -22.06
N ALA A 90 0.68 11.52 -21.19
CA ALA A 90 0.63 10.06 -21.18
C ALA A 90 -0.08 9.53 -22.42
N VAL A 91 0.60 8.66 -23.16
CA VAL A 91 0.03 7.98 -24.34
C VAL A 91 -0.45 6.59 -23.97
N LEU A 92 -1.69 6.29 -24.34
CA LEU A 92 -2.34 5.00 -24.27
C LEU A 92 -2.28 4.33 -25.65
N THR A 93 -1.49 3.27 -25.77
CA THR A 93 -1.45 2.36 -26.93
C THR A 93 -2.04 0.98 -26.61
N VAL A 94 -3.25 0.70 -27.08
CA VAL A 94 -3.92 -0.61 -26.92
C VAL A 94 -3.79 -1.39 -28.21
N ASP A 95 -3.25 -2.61 -28.11
CA ASP A 95 -3.20 -3.57 -29.20
C ASP A 95 -4.30 -4.61 -29.00
N ASP A 96 -5.20 -4.74 -29.97
CA ASP A 96 -6.22 -5.78 -30.03
C ASP A 96 -5.82 -6.78 -31.12
N PRO A 97 -5.16 -7.90 -30.77
CA PRO A 97 -4.70 -8.88 -31.75
C PRO A 97 -5.87 -9.66 -32.40
N VAL A 98 -7.06 -9.65 -31.78
CA VAL A 98 -8.25 -10.31 -32.32
C VAL A 98 -8.86 -9.45 -33.41
N LYS A 99 -9.00 -8.14 -33.16
CA LYS A 99 -9.48 -7.17 -34.17
C LYS A 99 -8.39 -6.75 -35.15
N MET A 100 -7.12 -7.09 -34.87
CA MET A 100 -5.94 -6.64 -35.62
C MET A 100 -5.86 -5.11 -35.71
N THR A 101 -6.12 -4.44 -34.60
CA THR A 101 -6.11 -2.97 -34.52
C THR A 101 -5.22 -2.50 -33.39
N THR A 102 -4.44 -1.45 -33.67
CA THR A 102 -3.70 -0.71 -32.65
C THR A 102 -4.33 0.67 -32.48
N THR A 103 -4.85 0.95 -31.29
CA THR A 103 -5.44 2.24 -30.92
C THR A 103 -4.43 3.05 -30.12
N ILE A 104 -4.19 4.30 -30.55
CA ILE A 104 -3.28 5.22 -29.89
C ILE A 104 -4.06 6.49 -29.51
N GLY A 105 -3.95 6.94 -28.27
CA GLY A 105 -4.54 8.19 -27.83
C GLY A 105 -4.14 8.60 -26.41
N GLY A 106 -4.72 9.68 -25.91
CA GLY A 106 -4.43 10.21 -24.58
C GLY A 106 -5.49 9.82 -23.54
N LEU A 107 -5.11 9.93 -22.26
CA LEU A 107 -6.05 9.80 -21.13
C LEU A 107 -7.01 11.01 -21.06
N MET A 108 -6.49 12.20 -21.32
CA MET A 108 -7.18 13.47 -21.08
C MET A 108 -7.22 14.33 -22.35
N ASP A 109 -8.31 15.08 -22.51
CA ASP A 109 -8.41 16.14 -23.53
C ASP A 109 -7.90 17.48 -22.97
N GLY A 110 -8.28 17.79 -21.72
CA GLY A 110 -7.80 18.99 -21.05
C GLY A 110 -8.23 19.08 -19.59
N ALA A 111 -7.53 19.95 -18.85
CA ALA A 111 -7.86 20.32 -17.49
C ALA A 111 -7.82 21.85 -17.32
N ARG A 112 -8.70 22.37 -16.46
CA ARG A 112 -8.72 23.77 -16.04
C ARG A 112 -8.67 23.82 -14.53
N ILE A 113 -7.75 24.63 -14.01
CA ILE A 113 -7.60 24.90 -12.58
C ILE A 113 -8.05 26.34 -12.35
N ASP A 114 -9.21 26.51 -11.74
CA ASP A 114 -9.78 27.81 -11.40
C ASP A 114 -9.32 28.23 -10.01
N TYR A 115 -8.42 29.22 -9.99
CA TYR A 115 -7.78 29.73 -8.77
C TYR A 115 -8.38 31.05 -8.29
N ARG A 116 -9.53 31.48 -8.83
CA ARG A 116 -10.21 32.73 -8.40
C ARG A 116 -10.49 32.79 -6.90
N HIS A 117 -10.65 31.62 -6.27
CA HIS A 117 -10.93 31.47 -4.84
C HIS A 117 -9.77 30.78 -4.08
N GLU A 118 -8.52 30.95 -4.52
CA GLU A 118 -7.35 30.34 -3.88
C GLU A 118 -7.17 30.80 -2.42
N VAL A 119 -7.48 32.07 -2.12
CA VAL A 119 -7.39 32.65 -0.76
C VAL A 119 -8.38 32.01 0.21
N SER A 120 -9.58 31.66 -0.24
CA SER A 120 -10.58 30.93 0.57
C SER A 120 -10.38 29.41 0.56
N GLY A 121 -9.31 28.91 -0.09
CA GLY A 121 -9.00 27.49 -0.19
C GLY A 121 -9.90 26.70 -1.15
N ASP A 122 -10.65 27.39 -2.01
CA ASP A 122 -11.67 26.81 -2.89
C ASP A 122 -11.23 26.79 -4.36
N VAL A 123 -10.09 26.15 -4.63
CA VAL A 123 -9.61 25.96 -6.00
C VAL A 123 -10.42 24.85 -6.66
N MET A 124 -11.13 25.17 -7.73
CA MET A 124 -11.90 24.20 -8.51
C MET A 124 -11.04 23.61 -9.62
N VAL A 125 -11.02 22.29 -9.73
CA VAL A 125 -10.35 21.57 -10.81
C VAL A 125 -11.41 20.93 -11.68
N THR A 126 -11.37 21.20 -12.98
CA THR A 126 -12.28 20.60 -13.96
C THR A 126 -11.50 19.93 -15.07
N TRP A 127 -12.00 18.81 -15.61
CA TRP A 127 -11.35 18.10 -16.71
C TRP A 127 -12.35 17.41 -17.64
N TYR A 128 -11.85 17.04 -18.82
CA TYR A 128 -12.49 16.13 -19.78
C TYR A 128 -11.56 14.95 -20.04
N PHE A 129 -12.13 13.74 -20.08
CA PHE A 129 -11.38 12.57 -20.55
C PHE A 129 -11.24 12.60 -22.08
N GLY A 130 -10.09 12.14 -22.56
CA GLY A 130 -9.81 12.02 -23.99
C GLY A 130 -10.78 11.05 -24.66
N ARG A 131 -11.09 11.28 -25.95
CA ARG A 131 -11.99 10.41 -26.74
C ARG A 131 -11.59 8.94 -26.62
N THR A 132 -10.31 8.64 -26.79
CA THR A 132 -9.77 7.26 -26.72
C THR A 132 -10.06 6.59 -25.39
N PHE A 133 -9.84 7.28 -24.26
CA PHE A 133 -10.18 6.73 -22.95
C PHE A 133 -11.70 6.52 -22.79
N ARG A 134 -12.52 7.46 -23.25
CA ARG A 134 -13.99 7.36 -23.17
C ARG A 134 -14.53 6.18 -23.96
N GLU A 135 -14.03 5.97 -25.17
CA GLU A 135 -14.35 4.82 -26.02
C GLU A 135 -13.96 3.51 -25.33
N MET A 136 -12.73 3.41 -24.81
CA MET A 136 -12.31 2.25 -24.01
C MET A 136 -13.25 2.00 -22.82
N ALA A 137 -13.60 3.05 -22.07
CA ALA A 137 -14.49 2.89 -20.92
C ALA A 137 -15.92 2.47 -21.31
N ALA A 138 -16.43 2.92 -22.46
CA ALA A 138 -17.75 2.58 -22.97
C ALA A 138 -17.83 1.15 -23.53
N GLU A 139 -16.77 0.70 -24.20
CA GLU A 139 -16.70 -0.59 -24.88
C GLU A 139 -16.22 -1.74 -23.98
N SER A 140 -15.46 -1.42 -22.93
CA SER A 140 -14.86 -2.43 -22.08
C SER A 140 -15.92 -3.23 -21.30
N ASN A 141 -16.00 -4.52 -21.62
CA ASN A 141 -16.82 -5.51 -20.91
C ASN A 141 -16.05 -6.20 -19.78
N HIS A 142 -14.77 -5.86 -19.58
CA HIS A 142 -13.91 -6.36 -18.53
C HIS A 142 -13.45 -5.19 -17.67
N TRP A 143 -13.64 -5.26 -16.36
CA TRP A 143 -13.23 -4.18 -15.46
C TRP A 143 -12.37 -4.71 -14.32
N ALA A 144 -11.40 -3.88 -13.93
CA ALA A 144 -10.66 -4.05 -12.68
C ALA A 144 -11.38 -3.30 -11.58
N ILE A 145 -11.79 -4.00 -10.51
CA ILE A 145 -12.22 -3.35 -9.27
C ILE A 145 -10.98 -3.23 -8.40
N LEU A 146 -10.51 -2.01 -8.26
CA LEU A 146 -9.33 -1.69 -7.48
C LEU A 146 -9.70 -1.17 -6.11
N ASP A 147 -9.02 -1.68 -5.09
CA ASP A 147 -9.01 -1.10 -3.76
C ASP A 147 -8.29 0.25 -3.83
N ARG A 148 -9.06 1.33 -3.81
CA ARG A 148 -8.57 2.69 -4.00
C ARG A 148 -7.70 3.12 -2.82
N GLN A 149 -8.03 2.68 -1.60
CA GLN A 149 -7.20 2.95 -0.44
C GLN A 149 -5.84 2.25 -0.56
N ALA A 150 -5.79 1.01 -1.06
CA ALA A 150 -4.52 0.34 -1.34
C ALA A 150 -3.67 1.16 -2.33
N VAL A 151 -4.25 1.62 -3.45
CA VAL A 151 -3.55 2.46 -4.45
C VAL A 151 -2.99 3.73 -3.81
N PHE A 152 -3.76 4.41 -2.96
CA PHE A 152 -3.30 5.62 -2.28
C PHE A 152 -2.21 5.33 -1.25
N HIS A 153 -2.17 4.15 -0.64
CA HIS A 153 -1.13 3.80 0.33
C HIS A 153 0.16 3.24 -0.30
N LEU A 154 0.12 2.76 -1.54
CA LEU A 154 1.31 2.34 -2.27
C LEU A 154 2.29 3.53 -2.49
N GLY A 155 3.57 3.25 -2.28
CA GLY A 155 4.67 4.23 -2.27
C GLY A 155 5.57 4.17 -3.50
N SER A 156 5.34 3.23 -4.43
CA SER A 156 6.07 3.12 -5.70
C SER A 156 5.11 3.12 -6.88
N LYS A 157 5.46 3.87 -7.94
CA LYS A 157 4.69 3.85 -9.19
C LYS A 157 4.62 2.44 -9.78
N TYR A 158 5.71 1.67 -9.66
CA TYR A 158 5.78 0.30 -10.15
C TYR A 158 4.85 -0.63 -9.37
N SER A 159 4.65 -0.39 -8.07
CA SER A 159 3.69 -1.14 -7.27
C SER A 159 2.26 -0.84 -7.66
N VAL A 160 1.92 0.42 -7.96
CA VAL A 160 0.60 0.78 -8.48
C VAL A 160 0.36 0.11 -9.83
N LEU A 161 1.32 0.19 -10.76
CA LEU A 161 1.23 -0.42 -12.10
C LEU A 161 1.07 -1.96 -12.05
N LEU A 162 1.83 -2.65 -11.19
CA LEU A 162 1.67 -4.10 -11.03
C LEU A 162 0.34 -4.44 -10.34
N PHE A 163 -0.05 -3.68 -9.31
CA PHE A 163 -1.30 -3.89 -8.59
C PHE A 163 -2.51 -3.75 -9.52
N GLN A 164 -2.57 -2.71 -10.36
CA GLN A 164 -3.64 -2.56 -11.36
C GLN A 164 -3.67 -3.72 -12.35
N HIS A 165 -2.50 -4.17 -12.83
CA HIS A 165 -2.41 -5.21 -13.83
C HIS A 165 -2.96 -6.51 -13.27
N ILE A 166 -2.51 -6.90 -12.07
CA ILE A 166 -2.99 -8.12 -11.41
C ILE A 166 -4.48 -8.01 -11.06
N ALA A 167 -4.94 -6.87 -10.53
CA ALA A 167 -6.36 -6.66 -10.19
C ALA A 167 -7.29 -6.82 -11.40
N SER A 168 -6.84 -6.46 -12.60
CA SER A 168 -7.59 -6.67 -13.84
C SER A 168 -7.80 -8.15 -14.20
N LEU A 169 -6.90 -9.02 -13.76
CA LEU A 169 -6.92 -10.45 -14.06
C LEU A 169 -7.75 -11.26 -13.05
N GLN A 170 -8.03 -10.71 -11.86
CA GLN A 170 -8.69 -11.43 -10.76
C GLN A 170 -10.12 -11.87 -11.06
N ASN A 171 -10.81 -11.16 -11.96
CA ASN A 171 -12.19 -11.50 -12.35
C ASN A 171 -12.25 -12.64 -13.39
N LEU A 172 -11.12 -13.20 -13.80
CA LEU A 172 -11.03 -14.32 -14.74
C LEU A 172 -10.98 -15.64 -13.97
N LYS A 173 -12.01 -16.50 -14.14
CA LYS A 173 -12.29 -17.69 -13.30
C LYS A 173 -11.17 -18.74 -13.16
N HIS A 174 -10.08 -18.66 -13.92
CA HIS A 174 -9.01 -19.65 -13.92
C HIS A 174 -7.60 -19.04 -14.04
N VAL A 175 -7.46 -17.73 -13.82
CA VAL A 175 -6.16 -17.05 -13.92
C VAL A 175 -5.69 -16.71 -12.52
N THR A 176 -4.68 -17.44 -12.04
CA THR A 176 -4.02 -17.20 -10.75
C THR A 176 -2.52 -16.91 -10.92
N SER A 177 -2.03 -16.93 -12.16
CA SER A 177 -0.68 -16.49 -12.51
C SER A 177 -0.62 -15.85 -13.89
N LYS A 178 0.41 -15.03 -14.11
CA LYS A 178 0.75 -14.45 -15.40
C LYS A 178 2.25 -14.55 -15.62
N ARG A 179 2.65 -15.02 -16.80
CA ARG A 179 4.02 -14.96 -17.28
C ARG A 179 4.22 -13.70 -18.10
N PHE A 180 5.32 -13.01 -17.81
CA PHE A 180 5.82 -11.89 -18.58
C PHE A 180 7.17 -12.26 -19.14
N THR A 181 7.41 -11.98 -20.42
CA THR A 181 8.80 -11.87 -20.88
C THR A 181 9.46 -10.69 -20.15
N VAL A 182 10.78 -10.70 -19.97
CA VAL A 182 11.47 -9.57 -19.34
C VAL A 182 11.22 -8.23 -20.07
N PRO A 183 11.19 -8.18 -21.42
CA PRO A 183 10.74 -6.99 -22.15
C PRO A 183 9.32 -6.55 -21.80
N ASP A 184 8.33 -7.46 -21.80
CA ASP A 184 6.94 -7.12 -21.50
C ASP A 184 6.78 -6.60 -20.06
N LEU A 185 7.52 -7.17 -19.10
CA LEU A 185 7.49 -6.70 -17.73
C LEU A 185 8.01 -5.25 -17.61
N ARG A 186 9.06 -4.91 -18.36
CA ARG A 186 9.58 -3.53 -18.41
C ARG A 186 8.59 -2.57 -19.06
N ALA A 187 7.95 -3.01 -20.14
CA ALA A 187 6.94 -2.26 -20.84
C ALA A 187 5.72 -1.97 -19.94
N MET A 188 5.22 -2.97 -19.21
CA MET A 188 4.16 -2.83 -18.21
C MET A 188 4.51 -1.81 -17.12
N PHE A 189 5.78 -1.79 -16.69
CA PHE A 189 6.28 -0.80 -15.75
C PHE A 189 6.53 0.60 -16.35
N GLY A 190 6.25 0.81 -17.64
CA GLY A 190 6.49 2.07 -18.33
C GLY A 190 7.97 2.47 -18.30
N MET A 191 8.87 1.48 -18.38
CA MET A 191 10.31 1.73 -18.46
C MET A 191 10.71 1.97 -19.92
N SER A 192 11.39 3.07 -20.20
CA SER A 192 12.04 3.30 -21.48
C SER A 192 13.19 2.31 -21.70
N ASP A 193 13.49 2.03 -22.96
CA ASP A 193 14.59 1.13 -23.34
C ASP A 193 15.91 1.54 -22.66
N GLY A 194 16.57 0.56 -22.04
CA GLY A 194 17.86 0.73 -21.37
C GLY A 194 17.82 0.91 -19.85
N LYS A 195 16.70 1.33 -19.24
CA LYS A 195 16.60 1.40 -17.76
C LYS A 195 16.54 -0.01 -17.18
N PHE A 196 17.42 -0.31 -16.21
CA PHE A 196 17.59 -1.66 -15.65
C PHE A 196 17.81 -2.73 -16.73
N SER A 197 18.73 -2.47 -17.66
CA SER A 197 19.07 -3.37 -18.77
C SER A 197 19.46 -4.77 -18.30
N ARG A 198 20.20 -4.88 -17.19
CA ARG A 198 20.50 -6.15 -16.53
C ARG A 198 19.32 -6.63 -15.69
N PHE A 199 18.94 -7.90 -15.85
CA PHE A 199 17.88 -8.51 -15.05
C PHE A 199 18.18 -8.46 -13.55
N ALA A 200 19.45 -8.60 -13.13
CA ALA A 200 19.84 -8.52 -11.72
C ALA A 200 19.45 -7.18 -11.10
N ASP A 201 19.63 -6.07 -11.83
CA ASP A 201 19.29 -4.73 -11.35
C ASP A 201 17.76 -4.53 -11.34
N LEU A 202 17.06 -4.99 -12.39
CA LEU A 202 15.60 -5.00 -12.43
C LEU A 202 15.02 -5.77 -11.23
N ASN A 203 15.57 -6.94 -10.94
CA ASN A 203 15.13 -7.77 -9.83
C ASN A 203 15.38 -7.11 -8.47
N LYS A 204 16.60 -6.59 -8.25
CA LYS A 204 17.01 -5.98 -6.99
C LYS A 204 16.26 -4.68 -6.69
N HIS A 205 16.11 -3.82 -7.70
CA HIS A 205 15.61 -2.46 -7.50
C HIS A 205 14.12 -2.29 -7.78
N ILE A 206 13.50 -3.21 -8.51
CA ILE A 206 12.09 -3.10 -8.92
C ILE A 206 11.28 -4.29 -8.46
N ILE A 207 11.57 -5.50 -8.96
CA ILE A 207 10.71 -6.67 -8.70
C ILE A 207 10.63 -6.94 -7.20
N LYS A 208 11.77 -7.15 -6.52
CA LYS A 208 11.77 -7.45 -5.08
C LYS A 208 11.10 -6.35 -4.24
N PRO A 209 11.43 -5.05 -4.38
CA PRO A 209 10.76 -4.00 -3.62
C PRO A 209 9.25 -3.90 -3.88
N VAL A 210 8.82 -4.05 -5.14
CA VAL A 210 7.41 -3.99 -5.52
C VAL A 210 6.63 -5.14 -4.91
N ILE A 211 7.14 -6.37 -5.01
CA ILE A 211 6.50 -7.55 -4.43
C ILE A 211 6.44 -7.44 -2.90
N ALA A 212 7.52 -6.98 -2.26
CA ALA A 212 7.53 -6.77 -0.81
C ALA A 212 6.55 -5.68 -0.36
N GLU A 213 6.32 -4.65 -1.17
CA GLU A 213 5.32 -3.62 -0.88
C GLU A 213 3.89 -4.14 -1.07
N ILE A 214 3.60 -4.86 -2.15
CA ILE A 214 2.25 -5.41 -2.39
C ILE A 214 1.91 -6.48 -1.35
N ASN A 215 2.85 -7.37 -1.02
CA ASN A 215 2.65 -8.44 -0.03
C ASN A 215 2.56 -7.96 1.42
N SER A 216 2.81 -6.67 1.66
CA SER A 216 2.58 -6.06 2.96
C SER A 216 1.08 -6.05 3.30
N ASP A 217 0.73 -5.57 4.49
CA ASP A 217 -0.66 -5.41 4.90
C ASP A 217 -1.32 -4.16 4.28
N ILE A 218 -0.75 -3.53 3.25
CA ILE A 218 -1.43 -2.44 2.53
C ILE A 218 -2.47 -2.97 1.53
N THR A 219 -2.21 -4.16 0.97
CA THR A 219 -3.05 -4.74 -0.08
C THR A 219 -3.63 -6.07 0.37
N ARG A 220 -4.75 -6.42 -0.26
CA ARG A 220 -5.37 -7.75 -0.15
C ARG A 220 -4.64 -8.84 -0.93
N LEU A 221 -3.59 -8.51 -1.68
CA LEU A 221 -2.89 -9.48 -2.51
C LEU A 221 -1.71 -10.08 -1.76
N HIS A 222 -1.45 -11.34 -2.07
CA HIS A 222 -0.17 -11.98 -1.82
C HIS A 222 0.38 -12.50 -3.15
N LEU A 223 1.52 -11.98 -3.57
CA LEU A 223 2.18 -12.29 -4.84
C LEU A 223 3.35 -13.24 -4.61
N THR A 224 3.45 -14.28 -5.44
CA THR A 224 4.61 -15.16 -5.51
C THR A 224 5.29 -15.02 -6.85
N VAL A 225 6.62 -14.92 -6.87
CA VAL A 225 7.40 -14.74 -8.10
C VAL A 225 8.27 -15.95 -8.38
N THR A 226 8.15 -16.49 -9.59
CA THR A 226 8.99 -17.57 -10.11
C THR A 226 9.73 -17.09 -11.36
N TYR A 227 10.99 -17.48 -11.53
CA TYR A 227 11.83 -17.08 -12.66
C TYR A 227 12.09 -18.27 -13.59
N HIS A 228 11.81 -18.10 -14.88
CA HIS A 228 12.06 -19.12 -15.90
C HIS A 228 13.26 -18.73 -16.75
N LYS A 229 14.22 -19.65 -16.88
CA LYS A 229 15.50 -19.40 -17.53
C LYS A 229 15.59 -20.09 -18.89
N VAL A 230 16.24 -19.41 -19.83
CA VAL A 230 16.77 -20.00 -21.06
C VAL A 230 18.29 -19.91 -20.99
N GLY A 231 18.94 -21.06 -20.80
CA GLY A 231 20.36 -21.12 -20.47
C GLY A 231 20.69 -20.37 -19.18
N ARG A 232 21.57 -19.36 -19.26
CA ARG A 232 21.99 -18.55 -18.10
C ARG A 232 21.12 -17.31 -17.86
N THR A 233 20.19 -17.01 -18.77
CA THR A 233 19.40 -15.77 -18.76
C THR A 233 17.98 -16.06 -18.27
N VAL A 234 17.44 -15.20 -17.42
CA VAL A 234 16.00 -15.24 -17.08
C VAL A 234 15.23 -14.69 -18.27
N ALA A 235 14.41 -15.52 -18.91
CA ALA A 235 13.61 -15.16 -20.07
C ALA A 235 12.23 -14.65 -19.65
N GLU A 236 11.64 -15.26 -18.63
CA GLU A 236 10.30 -14.93 -18.15
C GLU A 236 10.24 -14.81 -16.63
N VAL A 237 9.34 -13.96 -16.17
CA VAL A 237 8.96 -13.80 -14.78
C VAL A 237 7.49 -14.21 -14.66
N GLU A 238 7.22 -15.25 -13.89
CA GLU A 238 5.87 -15.65 -13.53
C GLU A 238 5.49 -15.03 -12.20
N ILE A 239 4.34 -14.36 -12.16
CA ILE A 239 3.78 -13.77 -10.96
C ILE A 239 2.43 -14.47 -10.71
N SER A 240 2.33 -15.22 -9.62
CA SER A 240 1.06 -15.75 -9.13
C SER A 240 0.52 -14.90 -8.00
N TRP A 241 -0.80 -14.95 -7.79
CA TRP A 241 -1.46 -14.16 -6.75
C TRP A 241 -2.53 -14.96 -6.00
N GLU A 242 -2.61 -14.65 -4.71
CA GLU A 242 -3.67 -15.05 -3.80
C GLU A 242 -4.36 -13.81 -3.23
N VAL A 243 -5.64 -13.95 -2.87
CA VAL A 243 -6.44 -12.86 -2.29
C VAL A 243 -6.71 -13.19 -0.84
N LYS A 244 -6.27 -12.31 0.07
CA LYS A 244 -6.57 -12.41 1.50
C LYS A 244 -8.09 -12.31 1.71
N GLU A 245 -8.68 -13.34 2.32
CA GLU A 245 -10.09 -13.33 2.69
C GLU A 245 -10.34 -12.41 3.90
N ASP A 246 -9.46 -12.46 4.89
CA ASP A 246 -9.47 -11.57 6.05
C ASP A 246 -8.73 -10.26 5.74
N LEU A 247 -9.49 -9.16 5.76
CA LEU A 247 -8.99 -7.81 5.50
C LEU A 247 -8.72 -7.00 6.77
N THR A 248 -8.81 -7.60 7.97
CA THR A 248 -8.64 -6.89 9.25
C THR A 248 -7.27 -6.21 9.32
N LYS A 249 -6.20 -6.97 9.07
CA LYS A 249 -4.83 -6.42 9.02
C LYS A 249 -4.66 -5.36 7.93
N VAL A 250 -5.40 -5.51 6.81
CA VAL A 250 -5.33 -4.57 5.70
C VAL A 250 -5.90 -3.22 6.08
N LYS A 251 -7.08 -3.23 6.70
CA LYS A 251 -7.71 -2.01 7.23
C LYS A 251 -6.84 -1.37 8.31
N ASP A 252 -6.36 -2.17 9.26
CA ASP A 252 -5.50 -1.68 10.34
C ASP A 252 -4.23 -0.99 9.82
N GLU A 253 -3.57 -1.51 8.78
CA GLU A 253 -2.36 -0.89 8.22
C GLU A 253 -2.67 0.30 7.31
N GLN A 254 -3.84 0.33 6.66
CA GLN A 254 -4.30 1.51 5.91
C GLN A 254 -4.66 2.68 6.84
N ASP A 255 -5.23 2.42 8.01
CA ASP A 255 -5.57 3.46 9.01
C ASP A 255 -4.33 4.00 9.74
N ARG A 256 -3.20 3.27 9.66
CA ARG A 256 -1.94 3.66 10.32
C ARG A 256 -1.13 4.65 9.48
N PRO A 257 -0.40 5.59 10.13
CA PRO A 257 0.54 6.44 9.44
C PRO A 257 1.62 5.66 8.68
N LYS A 258 2.04 6.21 7.53
CA LYS A 258 3.16 5.68 6.73
C LYS A 258 4.48 5.60 7.52
N VAL A 259 4.64 6.41 8.55
CA VAL A 259 5.80 6.39 9.45
C VAL A 259 5.85 5.04 10.18
N GLY A 260 7.02 4.41 10.21
CA GLY A 260 7.23 3.08 10.80
C GLY A 260 6.72 1.91 9.94
N ARG A 261 6.07 2.15 8.80
CA ARG A 261 5.60 1.07 7.90
C ARG A 261 6.74 0.16 7.44
N LYS A 262 7.89 0.76 7.08
CA LYS A 262 9.08 0.00 6.71
C LYS A 262 9.53 -0.91 7.86
N ALA A 263 9.59 -0.38 9.09
CA ALA A 263 9.97 -1.16 10.26
C ALA A 263 8.96 -2.29 10.56
N ARG A 264 7.66 -2.04 10.42
CA ARG A 264 6.62 -3.08 10.59
C ARG A 264 6.74 -4.18 9.54
N ARG A 265 6.92 -3.81 8.26
CA ARG A 265 7.13 -4.75 7.15
C ARG A 265 8.41 -5.58 7.34
N ASP A 266 9.49 -4.93 7.74
CA ASP A 266 10.80 -5.55 7.88
C ASP A 266 10.94 -6.28 9.25
N GLY A 267 9.88 -6.31 10.07
CA GLY A 267 9.88 -6.91 11.41
C GLY A 267 10.80 -6.20 12.43
N THR A 268 11.26 -5.00 12.12
CA THR A 268 12.23 -4.18 12.87
C THR A 268 11.57 -3.10 13.72
N THR A 269 10.29 -3.26 14.07
CA THR A 269 9.72 -2.41 15.12
C THR A 269 10.49 -2.73 16.39
N GLU A 270 11.31 -1.79 16.88
CA GLU A 270 11.83 -1.84 18.23
C GLU A 270 10.62 -2.00 19.14
N THR A 271 10.44 -3.20 19.69
CA THR A 271 9.62 -3.38 20.88
C THR A 271 10.15 -2.33 21.86
N PRO A 272 9.35 -1.34 22.29
CA PRO A 272 9.86 -0.36 23.23
C PRO A 272 10.46 -1.14 24.39
N VAL A 273 11.76 -0.95 24.62
CA VAL A 273 12.47 -1.66 25.68
C VAL A 273 11.75 -1.33 26.97
N THR A 274 11.01 -2.29 27.50
CA THR A 274 10.30 -2.14 28.77
C THR A 274 11.35 -2.03 29.85
N VAL A 275 11.58 -0.82 30.37
CA VAL A 275 12.56 -0.57 31.43
C VAL A 275 11.94 -0.92 32.77
N PHE A 276 12.68 -1.65 33.61
CA PHE A 276 12.26 -1.92 34.99
C PHE A 276 12.37 -0.64 35.83
N PRO A 277 11.35 -0.27 36.64
CA PRO A 277 11.35 1.00 37.39
C PRO A 277 12.58 1.13 38.30
N ALA A 278 13.31 2.24 38.17
CA ALA A 278 14.54 2.48 38.91
C ALA A 278 14.32 2.66 40.43
N PHE A 279 13.11 3.04 40.85
CA PHE A 279 12.71 3.22 42.25
C PHE A 279 11.23 2.92 42.45
N GLY A 280 10.80 2.76 43.71
CA GLY A 280 9.39 2.60 44.07
C GLY A 280 8.87 1.16 44.01
N SER A 281 7.55 0.99 44.11
CA SER A 281 6.91 -0.31 43.97
C SER A 281 6.61 -0.62 42.50
N VAL A 282 6.54 -1.90 42.14
CA VAL A 282 5.98 -2.31 40.84
C VAL A 282 4.46 -2.33 40.82
N LYS A 283 3.79 -2.06 41.95
CA LYS A 283 2.33 -1.95 42.03
C LYS A 283 1.81 -0.92 41.01
N ASP A 284 0.74 -1.28 40.32
CA ASP A 284 0.08 -0.48 39.27
C ASP A 284 0.99 -0.12 38.07
N THR A 285 2.19 -0.71 37.96
CA THR A 285 3.13 -0.49 36.86
C THR A 285 3.20 -1.72 35.96
N GLN A 286 2.55 -1.68 34.80
CA GLN A 286 2.54 -2.80 33.85
C GLN A 286 3.81 -2.79 32.97
N PRO A 287 4.33 -3.97 32.58
CA PRO A 287 3.84 -5.32 32.90
C PRO A 287 4.30 -5.86 34.27
N TRP A 288 5.13 -5.10 35.00
CA TRP A 288 5.83 -5.55 36.21
C TRP A 288 4.92 -5.99 37.36
N ASP A 289 3.83 -5.26 37.61
CA ASP A 289 2.85 -5.61 38.64
C ASP A 289 2.26 -7.00 38.39
N ARG A 290 1.79 -7.23 37.16
CA ARG A 290 1.19 -8.50 36.77
C ARG A 290 2.21 -9.64 36.89
N ILE A 291 3.42 -9.46 36.37
CA ILE A 291 4.47 -10.48 36.44
C ILE A 291 4.76 -10.85 37.89
N ALA A 292 4.89 -9.86 38.78
CA ALA A 292 5.15 -10.11 40.20
C ALA A 292 4.00 -10.89 40.85
N ARG A 293 2.74 -10.53 40.58
CA ARG A 293 1.57 -11.22 41.15
C ARG A 293 1.38 -12.64 40.61
N ASP A 294 1.68 -12.85 39.34
CA ASP A 294 1.48 -14.13 38.65
C ASP A 294 2.61 -15.13 38.97
N ASN A 295 3.81 -14.66 39.31
CA ASN A 295 5.00 -15.53 39.41
C ASN A 295 5.67 -15.56 40.80
N ALA A 296 5.46 -14.56 41.67
CA ALA A 296 6.04 -14.58 43.00
C ALA A 296 5.33 -15.62 43.90
N PRO A 297 6.06 -16.36 44.75
CA PRO A 297 5.43 -17.30 45.66
C PRO A 297 4.56 -16.59 46.68
N ARG A 298 3.43 -17.21 47.02
CA ARG A 298 2.49 -16.66 48.00
C ARG A 298 2.97 -16.94 49.42
N ILE A 299 2.93 -15.92 50.27
CA ILE A 299 3.15 -16.02 51.72
C ILE A 299 1.91 -16.71 52.34
N ASP A 300 2.16 -17.75 53.13
CA ASP A 300 1.15 -18.63 53.76
C ASP A 300 0.08 -19.16 52.78
N GLY A 301 0.43 -19.26 51.49
CA GLY A 301 -0.46 -19.70 50.41
C GLY A 301 -1.54 -18.70 49.99
N ARG A 302 -1.63 -17.51 50.60
CA ARG A 302 -2.75 -16.57 50.41
C ARG A 302 -2.36 -15.23 49.79
N HIS A 303 -1.27 -14.60 50.25
CA HIS A 303 -0.95 -13.22 49.87
C HIS A 303 0.32 -13.15 49.03
N VAL A 304 0.37 -12.22 48.08
CA VAL A 304 1.61 -11.91 47.36
C VAL A 304 2.57 -11.13 48.27
N PRO A 305 3.89 -11.28 48.10
CA PRO A 305 4.86 -10.50 48.85
C PRO A 305 4.69 -9.00 48.64
N ASP A 306 5.23 -8.19 49.56
CA ASP A 306 5.25 -6.74 49.40
C ASP A 306 5.99 -6.38 48.09
N LEU A 307 5.25 -5.83 47.14
CA LEU A 307 5.75 -5.52 45.80
C LEU A 307 6.82 -4.44 45.78
N ARG A 308 6.92 -3.61 46.83
CA ARG A 308 8.03 -2.68 47.00
C ARG A 308 9.29 -3.43 47.44
N VAL A 309 9.18 -4.29 48.46
CA VAL A 309 10.32 -5.10 48.95
C VAL A 309 10.83 -6.04 47.85
N LEU A 310 9.92 -6.67 47.11
CA LEU A 310 10.24 -7.52 45.97
C LEU A 310 10.99 -6.75 44.88
N ALA A 311 10.52 -5.56 44.51
CA ALA A 311 11.17 -4.72 43.51
C ALA A 311 12.56 -4.23 43.96
N ASP A 312 12.69 -3.80 45.21
CA ASP A 312 13.97 -3.38 45.79
C ASP A 312 14.98 -4.54 45.82
N THR A 313 14.52 -5.76 46.16
CA THR A 313 15.37 -6.96 46.18
C THR A 313 15.81 -7.34 44.77
N PHE A 314 14.92 -7.25 43.78
CA PHE A 314 15.27 -7.51 42.38
C PHE A 314 16.32 -6.51 41.87
N ARG A 315 16.17 -5.21 42.16
CA ARG A 315 17.16 -4.20 41.77
C ARG A 315 18.52 -4.45 42.40
N LYS A 316 18.54 -4.82 43.69
CA LYS A 316 19.79 -5.19 44.37
C LYS A 316 20.47 -6.38 43.70
N TRP A 317 19.71 -7.42 43.39
CA TRP A 317 20.21 -8.60 42.68
C TRP A 317 20.73 -8.26 41.27
N CYS A 318 20.03 -7.41 40.51
CA CYS A 318 20.50 -6.90 39.22
C CYS A 318 21.81 -6.12 39.36
N GLY A 319 21.95 -5.28 40.40
CA GLY A 319 23.20 -4.58 40.70
C GLY A 319 24.37 -5.52 40.99
N GLU A 320 24.15 -6.54 41.83
CA GLU A 320 25.14 -7.57 42.16
C GLU A 320 25.56 -8.41 40.94
N LYS A 321 24.64 -8.64 40.00
CA LYS A 321 24.88 -9.39 38.76
C LYS A 321 25.28 -8.50 37.57
N SER A 322 25.40 -7.19 37.78
CA SER A 322 25.68 -6.20 36.72
C SER A 322 24.72 -6.29 35.53
N ILE A 323 23.43 -6.53 35.79
CA ILE A 323 22.35 -6.58 34.78
C ILE A 323 21.69 -5.19 34.71
N PRO A 324 21.76 -4.47 33.58
CA PRO A 324 21.07 -3.20 33.41
C PRO A 324 19.54 -3.35 33.46
N LEU A 325 18.84 -2.42 34.12
CA LEU A 325 17.37 -2.44 34.24
C LEU A 325 16.63 -2.13 32.93
N ASP A 326 17.36 -1.69 31.91
CA ASP A 326 16.93 -1.38 30.55
C ASP A 326 17.43 -2.42 29.53
N THR A 327 17.90 -3.59 29.97
CA THR A 327 18.25 -4.64 29.01
C THR A 327 17.00 -5.19 28.31
N ALA A 328 17.11 -5.50 27.01
CA ALA A 328 16.01 -6.08 26.22
C ALA A 328 15.45 -7.41 26.81
N SER A 329 16.21 -8.06 27.70
CA SER A 329 15.82 -9.31 28.37
C SER A 329 15.27 -9.12 29.79
N ILE A 330 15.05 -7.88 30.26
CA ILE A 330 14.75 -7.58 31.66
C ILE A 330 13.40 -8.16 32.11
N GLU A 331 12.39 -8.19 31.23
CA GLU A 331 11.09 -8.79 31.50
C GLU A 331 11.18 -10.30 31.78
N LYS A 332 11.90 -11.02 30.91
CA LYS A 332 12.14 -12.47 31.07
C LYS A 332 12.97 -12.77 32.31
N THR A 333 13.96 -11.92 32.58
CA THR A 333 14.82 -12.02 33.76
C THR A 333 13.99 -11.84 35.04
N PHE A 334 13.17 -10.80 35.11
CA PHE A 334 12.30 -10.54 36.25
C PHE A 334 11.28 -11.65 36.47
N THR A 335 10.64 -12.15 35.41
CA THR A 335 9.69 -13.27 35.46
C THR A 335 10.32 -14.53 36.05
N THR A 336 11.52 -14.87 35.59
CA THR A 336 12.25 -16.05 36.06
C THR A 336 12.69 -15.87 37.51
N TRP A 337 13.20 -14.69 37.84
CA TRP A 337 13.64 -14.35 39.18
C TRP A 337 12.50 -14.40 40.21
N CYS A 338 11.32 -13.88 39.87
CA CYS A 338 10.13 -13.90 40.73
C CYS A 338 9.75 -15.32 41.18
N LYS A 339 9.89 -16.33 40.29
CA LYS A 339 9.59 -17.74 40.62
C LYS A 339 10.53 -18.32 41.68
N SER A 340 11.76 -17.82 41.74
CA SER A 340 12.79 -18.22 42.70
C SER A 340 12.88 -17.30 43.92
N TYR A 341 12.07 -16.24 43.98
CA TYR A 341 12.09 -15.29 45.08
C TYR A 341 11.67 -15.96 46.37
N SER A 342 12.34 -15.66 47.49
CA SER A 342 11.94 -16.11 48.81
C SER A 342 11.78 -14.88 49.69
N ALA A 343 10.54 -14.62 50.10
CA ALA A 343 10.26 -13.65 51.15
C ALA A 343 10.78 -14.27 52.47
N ARG A 344 11.92 -13.79 52.94
CA ARG A 344 12.41 -14.13 54.28
C ARG A 344 11.73 -13.31 55.34
#